data_AF-A0A1F5F3I3-F1
#
_entry.id   AF-A0A1F5F3I3-F1
#
_cell.length_a   1.000
_cell.length_b   1.000
_cell.length_c   1.000
_cell.angle_alpha   90.00
_cell.angle_beta   90.00
_cell.angle_gamma   90.00
#
_symmetry.space_group_name_H-M   'P 1'
#
loop_
_entity.id
_entity.type
_entity.pdbx_description
1 polymer ?
#
loop_
_entity_poly.entity_id
_entity_poly.type
_entity_poly.pdbx_seq_one_letter_code
_entity_poly.pdbx_strand_id
1 'polypeptide(L)'
;MNITTLTDYQYLQDLATSLALGGKKRRLQVVMPDKLVTLIDKTFPHIDRSTLISQAFTDLLLHKHRINNPDLEAWIAEEQYDLDEMEVYLRSREKDV
;
A
#
# COMPACT_ATOMS: atom_id res chain seq x y z
N MET A 1 22.15 -6.50 7.87
CA MET A 1 20.73 -6.37 8.27
C MET A 1 20.62 -5.33 9.35
N ASN A 2 20.07 -4.15 9.06
CA ASN A 2 19.88 -3.09 10.05
C ASN A 2 18.63 -3.39 10.86
N ILE A 3 18.81 -3.72 12.14
CA ILE A 3 17.74 -4.09 13.09
C ILE A 3 16.69 -2.97 13.24
N THR A 4 17.03 -1.75 12.84
CA THR A 4 16.17 -0.56 12.83
C THR A 4 15.01 -0.65 11.82
N THR A 5 15.19 -1.23 10.64
CA THR A 5 14.13 -1.23 9.61
C THR A 5 13.01 -2.24 9.90
N LEU A 6 13.37 -3.38 10.52
CA LEU A 6 12.42 -4.42 10.94
C LEU A 6 11.54 -3.94 12.11
N THR A 7 12.14 -3.20 13.04
CA THR A 7 11.43 -2.61 14.19
C THR A 7 10.50 -1.48 13.78
N ASP A 8 10.89 -0.65 12.80
CA ASP A 8 10.04 0.40 12.24
C ASP A 8 8.80 -0.16 11.54
N TYR A 9 8.92 -1.26 10.79
CA TYR A 9 7.79 -1.90 10.10
C TYR A 9 6.76 -2.45 11.08
N GLN A 10 7.20 -3.22 12.08
CA GLN A 10 6.32 -3.75 13.13
C GLN A 10 5.65 -2.62 13.92
N TYR A 11 6.40 -1.56 14.22
CA TYR A 11 5.86 -0.38 14.91
C TYR A 11 4.79 0.35 14.07
N LEU A 12 4.98 0.49 12.76
CA LEU A 12 3.98 1.09 11.87
C LEU A 12 2.70 0.24 11.77
N GLN A 13 2.85 -1.09 11.79
CA GLN A 13 1.72 -2.02 11.77
C GLN A 13 0.94 -1.99 13.09
N ASP A 14 1.64 -1.89 14.22
CA ASP A 14 1.03 -1.71 15.54
C ASP A 14 0.35 -0.33 15.66
N LEU A 15 0.96 0.72 15.09
CA LEU A 15 0.36 2.05 15.03
C LEU A 15 -0.92 2.08 14.19
N ALA A 16 -0.92 1.44 13.01
CA ALA A 16 -2.10 1.27 12.18
C ALA A 16 -3.25 0.61 12.95
N THR A 17 -2.93 -0.46 13.67
CA THR A 17 -3.87 -1.21 14.50
C THR A 17 -4.37 -0.35 15.67
N SER A 18 -3.49 0.41 16.32
CA SER A 18 -3.84 1.32 17.42
C SER A 18 -4.68 2.53 16.99
N LEU A 19 -4.49 3.02 15.76
CA LEU A 19 -5.27 4.10 15.17
C LEU A 19 -6.72 3.65 14.94
N ALA A 20 -6.90 2.40 14.49
CA ALA A 20 -8.21 1.75 14.38
C ALA A 20 -8.88 1.56 15.76
N LEU A 21 -8.08 1.27 16.80
CA LEU A 21 -8.56 1.04 18.17
C LEU A 21 -8.76 2.31 19.02
N GLY A 22 -8.46 3.51 18.50
CA GLY A 22 -8.83 4.78 19.14
C GLY A 22 -7.75 5.47 19.99
N GLY A 23 -6.46 5.26 19.70
CA GLY A 23 -5.35 5.99 20.34
C GLY A 23 -5.38 7.52 20.17
N LYS A 24 -4.47 8.25 20.84
CA LYS A 24 -4.35 9.73 20.74
C LYS A 24 -4.13 10.16 19.29
N LYS A 25 -5.09 10.91 18.73
CA LYS A 25 -5.08 11.36 17.33
C LYS A 25 -4.53 12.77 17.21
N ARG A 26 -3.62 13.01 16.27
CA ARG A 26 -3.22 14.36 15.83
C ARG A 26 -3.84 14.60 14.46
N ARG A 27 -4.50 15.75 14.29
CA ARG A 27 -5.10 16.12 13.00
C ARG A 27 -4.05 16.72 12.08
N LEU A 28 -4.05 16.28 10.82
CA LEU A 28 -3.25 16.84 9.75
C LEU A 28 -4.21 17.26 8.62
N GLN A 29 -4.02 18.47 8.08
CA GLN A 29 -4.80 18.96 6.96
C GLN A 29 -4.05 18.63 5.66
N VAL A 30 -4.73 17.93 4.74
CA VAL A 30 -4.18 17.59 3.43
C VAL A 30 -4.97 18.37 2.37
N VAL A 31 -4.24 19.09 1.53
CA VAL A 31 -4.83 19.78 0.36
C VAL A 31 -4.84 18.80 -0.82
N MET A 32 -5.99 18.64 -1.48
CA MET A 32 -6.15 17.75 -2.62
C MET A 32 -6.82 18.46 -3.80
N PRO A 33 -6.56 18.04 -5.05
CA PRO A 33 -7.28 18.55 -6.21
C PRO A 33 -8.77 18.21 -6.15
N ASP A 34 -9.62 19.15 -6.53
CA ASP A 34 -11.09 19.00 -6.47
C ASP A 34 -11.60 17.79 -7.28
N LYS A 35 -11.01 17.53 -8.44
CA LYS A 35 -11.30 16.34 -9.26
C LYS A 35 -11.00 15.01 -8.53
N LEU A 36 -9.98 15.00 -7.67
CA LEU A 36 -9.63 13.82 -6.90
C LEU A 36 -10.64 13.61 -5.76
N VAL A 37 -11.04 14.69 -5.07
CA VAL A 37 -12.04 14.64 -4.00
C VAL A 37 -13.37 14.14 -4.53
N THR A 38 -13.82 14.67 -5.66
CA THR A 38 -15.06 14.24 -6.33
C THR A 38 -15.00 12.78 -6.81
N LEU A 39 -13.84 12.33 -7.30
CA LEU A 39 -13.63 10.91 -7.63
C LEU A 39 -13.76 10.03 -6.37
N ILE A 40 -13.10 10.40 -5.27
CA ILE A 40 -13.16 9.65 -4.01
C ILE A 40 -14.60 9.56 -3.50
N ASP A 41 -15.31 10.69 -3.47
CA ASP A 41 -16.70 10.75 -3.01
C ASP A 41 -17.64 9.87 -3.87
N LYS A 42 -17.39 9.80 -5.18
CA LYS A 42 -18.15 8.92 -6.10
C LYS A 42 -17.82 7.44 -5.91
N THR A 43 -16.55 7.13 -5.67
CA THR A 43 -16.06 5.73 -5.61
C THR A 43 -16.36 5.10 -4.25
N PHE A 44 -16.36 5.90 -3.18
CA PHE A 44 -16.57 5.45 -1.80
C PHE A 44 -17.61 6.32 -1.06
N PRO A 45 -18.88 6.30 -1.49
CA PRO A 45 -19.92 7.21 -0.99
C PRO A 45 -20.30 7.00 0.49
N HIS A 46 -19.97 5.85 1.07
CA HIS A 46 -20.34 5.48 2.44
C HIS A 46 -19.15 5.43 3.41
N ILE A 47 -17.95 5.80 2.95
CA ILE A 47 -16.73 5.74 3.75
C ILE A 47 -16.31 7.15 4.11
N ASP A 48 -15.93 7.36 5.36
CA ASP A 48 -15.35 8.63 5.78
C ASP A 48 -13.99 8.84 5.07
N ARG A 49 -13.91 9.90 4.26
CA ARG A 49 -12.70 10.32 3.54
C ARG A 49 -11.48 10.40 4.45
N SER A 50 -11.65 10.87 5.70
CA SER A 50 -10.53 11.01 6.62
C SER A 50 -9.93 9.66 6.99
N THR A 51 -10.78 8.64 7.13
CA THR A 51 -10.38 7.26 7.41
C THR A 51 -9.72 6.64 6.18
N LEU A 52 -10.28 6.84 4.99
CA LEU A 52 -9.74 6.33 3.73
C LEU A 52 -8.35 6.90 3.44
N ILE A 53 -8.16 8.20 3.64
CA ILE A 53 -6.86 8.86 3.48
C ILE A 53 -5.86 8.32 4.51
N SER A 54 -6.28 8.16 5.77
CA SER A 54 -5.41 7.63 6.82
C SER A 54 -4.94 6.20 6.51
N GLN A 55 -5.83 5.35 5.99
CA GLN A 55 -5.50 4.00 5.55
C GLN A 55 -4.53 4.03 4.37
N ALA A 56 -4.81 4.83 3.34
CA ALA A 56 -3.94 4.95 2.17
C ALA A 56 -2.51 5.43 2.52
N PHE A 57 -2.39 6.39 3.45
CA PHE A 57 -1.08 6.83 3.95
C PHE A 57 -0.34 5.73 4.71
N THR A 58 -1.07 4.94 5.50
CA THR A 58 -0.50 3.83 6.26
C THR A 58 0.00 2.74 5.32
N ASP A 59 -0.80 2.37 4.32
CA ASP A 59 -0.44 1.37 3.32
C ASP A 59 0.76 1.81 2.48
N LEU A 60 0.82 3.09 2.10
CA LEU A 60 1.97 3.63 1.37
C LEU A 60 3.25 3.57 2.21
N LEU A 61 3.16 3.91 3.50
CA LEU A 61 4.30 3.81 4.42
C LEU A 61 4.74 2.36 4.59
N LEU A 62 3.80 1.43 4.82
CA LEU A 62 4.09 0.00 4.93
C LEU A 62 4.72 -0.53 3.65
N HIS A 63 4.19 -0.17 2.48
CA HIS A 63 4.74 -0.58 1.19
C HIS A 63 6.16 -0.05 0.98
N LYS A 64 6.41 1.23 1.29
CA LYS A 64 7.74 1.82 1.21
C LYS A 64 8.73 1.15 2.17
N HIS A 65 8.30 0.83 3.40
CA HIS A 65 9.13 0.11 4.36
C HIS A 65 9.33 -1.36 3.99
N ARG A 66 8.35 -2.00 3.33
CA ARG A 66 8.45 -3.35 2.77
C ARG A 66 9.52 -3.40 1.67
N ILE A 67 9.51 -2.44 0.74
CA ILE A 67 10.51 -2.36 -0.34
C ILE A 67 11.91 -2.06 0.21
N ASN A 68 12.02 -1.21 1.22
CA ASN A 68 13.31 -0.93 1.85
C ASN A 68 13.86 -2.12 2.68
N ASN A 69 13.10 -3.22 2.83
CA ASN A 69 13.61 -4.45 3.40
C ASN A 69 14.21 -5.31 2.26
N PRO A 70 15.55 -5.49 2.22
CA PRO A 70 16.22 -6.15 1.10
C PRO A 70 15.75 -7.59 0.84
N ASP A 71 15.20 -8.29 1.84
CA ASP A 71 14.66 -9.64 1.66
C ASP A 71 13.33 -9.63 0.88
N LEU A 72 12.53 -8.57 1.04
CA LEU A 72 11.23 -8.42 0.39
C LEU A 72 11.36 -7.84 -1.01
N GLU A 73 12.41 -7.04 -1.27
CA GLU A 73 12.75 -6.59 -2.62
C GLU A 73 13.09 -7.78 -3.52
N ALA A 74 13.81 -8.78 -3.00
CA ALA A 74 14.09 -10.03 -3.71
C ALA A 74 12.81 -10.84 -3.99
N TRP A 75 11.92 -11.00 -2.99
CA TRP A 75 10.65 -11.70 -3.16
C TRP A 75 9.70 -11.01 -4.15
N ILE A 76 9.62 -9.68 -4.13
CA ILE A 76 8.79 -8.92 -5.07
C ILE A 76 9.36 -9.01 -6.49
N ALA A 77 10.68 -8.98 -6.64
CA ALA A 77 11.32 -9.16 -7.94
C ALA A 77 11.07 -10.57 -8.51
N GLU A 78 11.09 -11.60 -7.65
CA GLU A 78 10.77 -12.99 -8.02
C GLU A 78 9.29 -13.15 -8.39
N GLU A 79 8.37 -12.60 -7.59
CA GLU A 79 6.93 -12.64 -7.88
C GLU A 79 6.58 -11.89 -9.19
N GLN A 80 7.24 -10.76 -9.46
CA GLN A 80 7.07 -10.04 -10.72
C GLN A 80 7.64 -10.81 -11.92
N TYR A 81 8.78 -11.49 -11.74
CA TYR A 81 9.35 -12.36 -12.77
C TYR A 81 8.40 -13.50 -13.14
N ASP A 82 7.78 -14.16 -12.15
CA ASP A 82 6.81 -15.24 -12.37
C ASP A 82 5.56 -14.74 -13.12
N LEU A 83 5.06 -13.55 -12.77
CA LEU A 83 3.93 -12.93 -13.44
C LEU A 83 4.24 -12.58 -14.90
N ASP A 84 5.43 -12.04 -15.16
CA ASP A 84 5.88 -11.71 -16.52
C ASP A 84 6.04 -12.98 -17.37
N GLU A 85 6.55 -14.07 -16.80
CA GLU A 85 6.65 -15.38 -17.47
C GLU A 85 5.26 -15.95 -17.81
N MET A 86 4.31 -15.86 -16.86
CA MET A 86 2.92 -16.26 -17.11
C MET A 86 2.26 -15.43 -18.21
N GLU A 87 2.53 -14.12 -18.27
CA GLU A 87 2.01 -13.25 -19.33
C GLU A 87 2.56 -13.68 -20.70
N VAL A 88 3.86 -13.97 -20.79
CA VAL A 88 4.50 -14.46 -22.01
C VAL A 88 3.88 -15.79 -22.46
N TYR A 89 3.68 -16.72 -21.52
CA TYR A 89 3.04 -18.00 -21.81
C TYR A 89 1.61 -17.82 -22.35
N LEU A 90 0.79 -16.99 -21.71
CA LEU A 90 -0.58 -16.72 -22.17
C LEU A 90 -0.59 -16.08 -23.57
N ARG A 91 0.29 -15.10 -23.83
CA ARG A 91 0.41 -14.46 -25.16
C ARG A 91 0.85 -15.43 -26.24
N SER A 92 1.76 -16.35 -25.94
CA SER A 92 2.17 -17.39 -26.91
C SER A 92 1.00 -18.32 -27.25
N ARG A 93 0.22 -18.70 -26.24
CA ARG A 93 -0.94 -19.58 -26.43
C ARG A 93 -2.08 -18.90 -27.20
N GLU A 94 -2.32 -17.61 -26.99
CA GLU A 94 -3.30 -16.85 -27.79
C GLU A 94 -2.87 -16.68 -29.25
N LYS A 95 -1.56 -16.77 -29.55
CA LYS A 95 -1.03 -16.65 -30.91
C LYS A 95 -1.13 -17.96 -31.71
N ASP A 96 -1.23 -19.08 -31.01
CA ASP A 96 -1.38 -20.43 -31.57
C ASP A 96 -2.87 -20.87 -31.70
N VAL A 97 -3.81 -19.97 -31.40
CA VAL A 97 -5.27 -20.12 -31.60
C VAL A 97 -5.73 -19.18 -32.71
#